data_AF-A0AAV8WAC1-F1
#
_entry.id   AF-A0AAV8WAC1-F1
#
_cell.length_a   1.000
_cell.length_b   1.000
_cell.length_c   1.000
_cell.angle_alpha   90.00
_cell.angle_beta   90.00
_cell.angle_gamma   90.00
#
_symmetry.space_group_name_H-M   'P 1'
#
loop_
_entity.id
_entity.type
_entity.pdbx_description
1 polymer ?
#
loop_
_entity_poly.entity_id
_entity_poly.type
_entity_poly.pdbx_seq_one_letter_code
_entity_poly.pdbx_strand_id
1 'polypeptide(L)'
;MGMCIDITDSFECIYKDTDAPLKCSGRRGKITCIDLNVDPAISSLMADYEPEPVTCIATQHIYAEGMSNCSWASCREGCTREATRCHQIYVNYSKLPFKNYKSSMVMHWDVADTRFLINTEGCGYPPSVNCSEFARQYGYQSAGTPFPCYYSRVYPEVQVVARYSWDDTLRHLVLSITIPNLLFAASIGVLSYWYCPGCGRSCQKYMHHFPAEIV
;
A
#
# COMPACT_ATOMS: atom_id res chain seq x y z
N MET A 1 16.61 -3.80 13.93
CA MET A 1 16.68 -4.68 15.12
C MET A 1 15.41 -4.47 15.92
N GLY A 2 14.43 -5.38 15.80
CA GLY A 2 13.26 -5.42 16.67
C GLY A 2 13.41 -6.61 17.62
N MET A 3 13.06 -6.42 18.89
CA MET A 3 13.07 -7.47 19.90
C MET A 3 11.62 -7.94 20.13
N CYS A 4 11.37 -9.24 20.16
CA CYS A 4 10.05 -9.80 20.46
C CYS A 4 10.08 -10.61 21.76
N ILE A 5 8.99 -10.48 22.50
CA ILE A 5 8.75 -11.08 23.82
C ILE A 5 8.08 -12.46 23.63
N ASP A 6 8.53 -13.41 24.45
CA ASP A 6 8.21 -14.84 24.41
C ASP A 6 6.90 -15.16 25.14
N ILE A 7 5.96 -15.79 24.44
CA ILE A 7 4.87 -16.53 25.06
C ILE A 7 4.76 -17.84 24.30
N THR A 8 5.33 -18.90 24.86
CA THR A 8 5.22 -20.31 24.46
C THR A 8 5.94 -20.72 23.17
N ASP A 9 7.26 -20.81 23.28
CA ASP A 9 8.09 -21.99 22.92
C ASP A 9 7.51 -22.94 21.85
N SER A 10 7.51 -22.50 20.59
CA SER A 10 7.99 -23.31 19.45
C SER A 10 7.91 -22.54 18.12
N PHE A 11 9.08 -22.44 17.48
CA PHE A 11 9.40 -22.01 16.11
C PHE A 11 9.86 -20.55 15.92
N GLU A 12 11.17 -20.43 15.68
CA GLU A 12 11.93 -19.25 15.27
C GLU A 12 11.80 -19.06 13.75
N CYS A 13 11.32 -17.89 13.30
CA CYS A 13 11.40 -17.49 11.90
C CYS A 13 12.54 -16.48 11.72
N ILE A 14 13.67 -16.94 11.17
CA ILE A 14 14.79 -16.06 10.80
C ILE A 14 14.49 -15.49 9.42
N TYR A 15 14.15 -14.20 9.36
CA TYR A 15 14.10 -13.47 8.10
C TYR A 15 15.49 -12.92 7.77
N LYS A 16 16.03 -13.34 6.63
CA LYS A 16 17.22 -12.75 6.03
C LYS A 16 16.92 -12.47 4.56
N ASP A 17 17.14 -11.21 4.17
CA ASP A 17 17.25 -10.64 2.82
C ASP A 17 16.46 -11.32 1.68
N THR A 18 15.40 -10.62 1.27
CA THR A 18 14.63 -10.71 0.00
C THR A 18 15.06 -11.78 -1.03
N ASP A 19 14.26 -12.83 -1.16
CA ASP A 19 13.44 -13.19 -2.34
C ASP A 19 12.65 -14.47 -2.01
N ALA A 20 11.41 -14.58 -2.49
CA ALA A 20 10.43 -15.57 -2.01
C ALA A 20 10.95 -17.03 -1.98
N PRO A 21 10.72 -17.78 -0.88
CA PRO A 21 10.68 -19.23 -0.94
C PRO A 21 9.32 -19.78 -0.49
N LEU A 22 8.66 -20.45 -1.44
CA LEU A 22 7.55 -21.37 -1.19
C LEU A 22 8.00 -22.59 -0.38
N LYS A 23 7.11 -23.02 0.54
CA LYS A 23 6.97 -24.34 1.19
C LYS A 23 8.04 -24.79 2.22
N CYS A 24 7.59 -24.88 3.47
CA CYS A 24 7.99 -25.95 4.39
C CYS A 24 6.79 -26.87 4.64
N SER A 25 6.96 -28.19 4.48
CA SER A 25 5.95 -29.21 4.82
C SER A 25 6.56 -30.20 5.81
N GLY A 26 5.91 -30.36 6.95
CA GLY A 26 6.29 -31.32 7.98
C GLY A 26 5.19 -31.62 9.01
N ARG A 27 4.07 -32.20 8.53
CA ARG A 27 2.96 -32.87 9.27
C ARG A 27 2.07 -32.02 10.19
N ARG A 28 0.78 -32.04 9.82
CA ARG A 28 -0.45 -31.50 10.45
C ARG A 28 -0.50 -29.98 10.55
N GLY A 29 -1.36 -29.41 9.70
CA GLY A 29 -1.62 -27.98 9.61
C GLY A 29 -0.92 -27.41 8.39
N LYS A 30 -1.64 -27.27 7.28
CA LYS A 30 -1.20 -26.42 6.17
C LYS A 30 -1.38 -24.99 6.67
N ILE A 31 -0.38 -24.45 7.36
CA ILE A 31 -0.34 -23.02 7.67
C ILE A 31 -0.02 -22.34 6.33
N THR A 32 -1.06 -21.91 5.64
CA THR A 32 -0.92 -20.89 4.60
C THR A 32 -0.59 -19.59 5.32
N CYS A 33 0.70 -19.25 5.38
CA CYS A 33 1.10 -17.86 5.55
C CYS A 33 0.64 -17.13 4.29
N ILE A 34 -0.59 -16.62 4.35
CA ILE A 34 -1.02 -15.58 3.45
C ILE A 34 -0.24 -14.36 3.89
N ASP A 35 0.54 -13.79 2.97
CA ASP A 35 0.94 -12.41 3.12
C ASP A 35 -0.37 -11.66 3.39
N LEU A 36 -0.48 -10.97 4.52
CA LEU A 36 -1.59 -10.07 4.71
C LEU A 36 -1.31 -8.98 3.68
N ASN A 37 -1.65 -9.24 2.41
CA ASN A 37 -2.00 -8.26 1.41
C ASN A 37 -3.23 -7.59 1.99
N VAL A 38 -2.97 -6.77 3.02
CA VAL A 38 -3.69 -5.58 3.33
C VAL A 38 -4.07 -5.03 1.97
N ASP A 39 -5.38 -4.96 1.72
CA ASP A 39 -5.97 -4.52 0.47
C ASP A 39 -5.08 -3.42 -0.13
N PRO A 40 -4.71 -3.46 -1.42
CA PRO A 40 -3.88 -2.42 -2.03
C PRO A 40 -4.33 -0.99 -1.66
N ALA A 41 -5.63 -0.79 -1.40
CA ALA A 41 -6.16 0.46 -0.85
C ALA A 41 -5.60 0.83 0.53
N ILE A 42 -5.44 -0.13 1.45
CA ILE A 42 -4.95 0.10 2.80
C ILE A 42 -3.41 0.18 2.82
N SER A 43 -2.68 -0.60 2.03
CA SER A 43 -1.21 -0.49 1.95
C SER A 43 -0.77 0.87 1.42
N SER A 44 -1.52 1.43 0.47
CA SER A 44 -1.35 2.79 -0.04
C SER A 44 -1.56 3.87 1.03
N LEU A 45 -2.51 3.67 1.95
CA LEU A 45 -2.75 4.58 3.09
C LEU A 45 -1.69 4.44 4.19
N MET A 46 -1.22 3.22 4.46
CA MET A 46 -0.21 2.94 5.47
C MET A 46 1.20 3.41 5.08
N ALA A 47 1.44 3.63 3.79
CA ALA A 47 2.73 4.07 3.28
C ALA A 47 3.03 5.58 3.51
N ASP A 48 2.05 6.37 3.97
CA ASP A 48 2.19 7.81 4.31
C ASP A 48 3.10 8.59 3.32
N TYR A 49 2.59 8.85 2.12
CA TYR A 49 3.30 9.63 1.11
C TYR A 49 3.23 11.13 1.39
N GLU A 50 4.33 11.84 1.14
CA GLU A 50 4.35 13.30 1.16
C GLU A 50 3.37 13.84 0.10
N PRO A 51 2.42 14.73 0.46
CA PRO A 51 1.46 15.27 -0.51
C PRO A 51 2.08 16.29 -1.47
N GLU A 52 3.21 16.90 -1.11
CA GLU A 52 3.94 17.81 -1.99
C GLU A 52 5.01 17.06 -2.82
N PRO A 53 5.05 17.24 -4.15
CA PRO A 53 6.03 16.55 -4.99
C PRO A 53 7.43 17.11 -4.77
N VAL A 54 8.38 16.20 -4.60
CA VAL A 54 9.80 16.48 -4.45
C VAL A 54 10.54 16.31 -5.78
N THR A 55 11.84 16.61 -5.79
CA THR A 55 12.66 16.54 -7.00
C THR A 55 13.35 15.19 -7.13
N CYS A 56 13.03 14.46 -8.20
CA CYS A 56 13.68 13.21 -8.60
C CYS A 56 14.49 13.37 -9.88
N ILE A 57 15.46 12.49 -10.07
CA ILE A 57 16.20 12.30 -11.32
C ILE A 57 16.30 10.80 -11.63
N ALA A 58 16.10 10.43 -12.89
CA ALA A 58 16.31 9.06 -13.34
C ALA A 58 17.81 8.80 -13.49
N THR A 59 18.30 7.79 -12.78
CA THR A 59 19.71 7.36 -12.82
C THR A 59 19.92 6.25 -13.83
N GLN A 60 19.04 5.25 -13.83
CA GLN A 60 19.16 4.07 -14.67
C GLN A 60 17.79 3.62 -15.18
N HIS A 61 17.79 3.13 -16.41
CA HIS A 61 16.67 2.39 -16.98
C HIS A 61 17.23 1.04 -17.44
N ILE A 62 16.54 -0.04 -17.10
CA ILE A 62 16.80 -1.39 -17.58
C ILE A 62 15.53 -1.88 -18.26
N TYR A 63 15.67 -2.45 -19.45
CA TYR A 63 14.59 -3.12 -20.15
C TYR A 63 14.90 -4.60 -20.18
N ALA A 64 13.99 -5.40 -19.64
CA ALA A 64 14.13 -6.85 -19.59
C ALA A 64 12.90 -7.54 -20.17
N GLU A 65 13.15 -8.70 -20.78
CA GLU A 65 12.12 -9.58 -21.30
C GLU A 65 12.25 -10.99 -20.68
N GLY A 66 11.11 -11.67 -20.54
CA GLY A 66 10.99 -12.98 -19.90
C GLY A 66 10.56 -12.88 -18.43
N MET A 67 9.76 -13.86 -17.99
CA MET A 67 9.20 -13.90 -16.64
C MET A 67 10.28 -13.96 -15.54
N SER A 68 11.40 -14.66 -15.80
CA SER A 68 12.48 -14.82 -14.82
C SER A 68 13.33 -13.56 -14.61
N ASN A 69 13.40 -12.66 -15.60
CA ASN A 69 14.20 -11.45 -15.55
C ASN A 69 13.39 -10.24 -15.03
N CYS A 70 12.06 -10.37 -15.00
CA CYS A 70 11.13 -9.34 -14.57
C CYS A 70 10.66 -9.57 -13.13
N SER A 71 11.58 -9.51 -12.16
CA SER A 71 11.24 -9.58 -10.73
C SER A 71 10.34 -8.42 -10.30
N TRP A 72 10.57 -7.23 -10.85
CA TRP A 72 9.72 -6.05 -10.67
C TRP A 72 9.68 -5.20 -11.95
N ALA A 73 8.72 -4.29 -12.00
CA ALA A 73 8.53 -3.36 -13.10
C ALA A 73 8.01 -2.01 -12.57
N SER A 74 8.53 -0.92 -13.11
CA SER A 74 8.08 0.46 -12.84
C SER A 74 6.66 0.73 -13.31
N CYS A 75 6.23 0.03 -14.37
CA CYS A 75 4.89 0.15 -14.94
C CYS A 75 4.45 -1.21 -15.48
N ARG A 76 3.22 -1.60 -15.19
CA ARG A 76 2.56 -2.78 -15.77
C ARG A 76 1.19 -2.43 -16.33
N GLU A 77 0.92 -2.92 -17.54
CA GLU A 77 -0.42 -2.87 -18.15
C GLU A 77 -1.24 -4.05 -17.65
N GLY A 78 -1.98 -3.81 -16.57
CA GLY A 78 -2.78 -4.77 -15.84
C GLY A 78 -2.11 -5.24 -14.55
N CYS A 79 -2.89 -5.21 -13.45
CA CYS A 79 -2.40 -5.57 -12.12
C CYS A 79 -2.43 -7.07 -11.84
N THR A 80 -3.21 -7.83 -12.61
CA THR A 80 -3.36 -9.29 -12.46
C THR A 80 -2.57 -10.10 -13.49
N ARG A 81 -1.90 -9.42 -14.43
CA ARG A 81 -1.22 -10.07 -15.56
C ARG A 81 0.27 -10.24 -15.25
N GLU A 82 0.77 -11.43 -15.52
CA GLU A 82 2.20 -11.72 -15.41
C GLU A 82 2.97 -10.94 -16.49
N ALA A 83 3.99 -10.18 -16.07
CA ALA A 83 4.73 -9.28 -16.95
C ALA A 83 5.87 -10.05 -17.64
N THR A 84 5.78 -10.19 -18.97
CA THR A 84 6.86 -10.77 -19.79
C THR A 84 7.83 -9.71 -20.34
N ARG A 85 7.47 -8.43 -20.25
CA ARG A 85 8.30 -7.28 -20.63
C ARG A 85 8.19 -6.25 -19.51
N CYS A 86 9.32 -5.80 -18.99
CA CYS A 86 9.35 -4.87 -17.87
C CYS A 86 10.37 -3.76 -18.10
N HIS A 87 9.98 -2.56 -17.69
CA HIS A 87 10.88 -1.42 -17.56
C HIS A 87 11.19 -1.25 -16.08
N GLN A 88 12.47 -1.26 -15.73
CA GLN A 88 12.96 -1.06 -14.37
C GLN A 88 13.70 0.27 -14.36
N ILE A 89 13.12 1.26 -13.71
CA ILE A 89 13.66 2.62 -13.65
C ILE A 89 14.08 2.89 -12.21
N TYR A 90 15.35 3.26 -12.04
CA TYR A 90 15.91 3.70 -10.78
C TYR A 90 16.04 5.22 -10.76
N VAL A 91 15.76 5.80 -9.60
CA VAL A 91 15.79 7.25 -9.39
C VAL A 91 16.52 7.60 -8.11
N ASN A 92 17.16 8.77 -8.14
CA ASN A 92 17.62 9.46 -6.94
C ASN A 92 16.65 10.60 -6.67
N TYR A 93 16.36 10.85 -5.40
CA TYR A 93 15.49 11.95 -5.02
C TYR A 93 16.08 12.76 -3.88
N SER A 94 15.69 14.02 -3.86
CA SER A 94 15.94 14.91 -2.72
C SER A 94 14.59 15.31 -2.12
N LYS A 95 14.56 15.60 -0.83
CA LYS A 95 13.36 16.09 -0.13
C LYS A 95 13.01 17.54 -0.49
N LEU A 96 13.75 18.16 -1.41
CA LEU A 96 13.46 19.51 -1.91
C LEU A 96 12.19 19.48 -2.77
N PRO A 97 11.15 20.28 -2.45
CA PRO A 97 9.97 20.40 -3.28
C PRO A 97 10.33 20.84 -4.70
N PHE A 98 9.73 20.21 -5.70
CA PHE A 98 10.05 20.48 -7.11
C PHE A 98 9.81 21.95 -7.51
N LYS A 99 8.85 22.62 -6.86
CA LYS A 99 8.59 24.06 -7.04
C LYS A 99 9.80 24.95 -6.72
N ASN A 100 10.64 24.51 -5.80
CA ASN A 100 11.84 25.24 -5.35
C ASN A 100 13.10 24.81 -6.11
N TYR A 101 12.98 23.86 -7.04
CA TYR A 101 14.11 23.40 -7.83
C TYR A 101 14.65 24.51 -8.72
N LYS A 102 15.97 24.71 -8.69
CA LYS A 102 16.70 25.60 -9.60
C LYS A 102 17.82 24.83 -10.26
N SER A 103 17.91 24.91 -11.59
CA SER A 103 18.92 24.19 -12.39
C SER A 103 20.37 24.54 -11.99
N SER A 104 20.61 25.72 -11.41
CA SER A 104 21.94 26.17 -10.97
C SER A 104 22.34 25.70 -9.57
N MET A 105 21.48 24.98 -8.85
CA MET A 105 21.76 24.51 -7.50
C MET A 105 22.47 23.15 -7.55
N VAL A 106 23.58 23.01 -6.82
CA VAL A 106 24.21 21.70 -6.60
C VAL A 106 23.29 20.90 -5.69
N MET A 107 22.54 19.97 -6.27
CA MET A 107 21.57 19.15 -5.57
C MET A 107 22.27 17.99 -4.86
N HIS A 108 22.07 17.89 -3.55
CA HIS A 108 22.45 16.71 -2.78
C HIS A 108 21.26 15.74 -2.76
N TRP A 109 21.52 14.47 -3.11
CA TRP A 109 20.49 13.42 -3.11
C TRP A 109 20.38 12.85 -1.70
N ASP A 110 19.19 12.90 -1.13
CA ASP A 110 18.91 12.31 0.19
C ASP A 110 18.94 10.78 0.09
N VAL A 111 18.40 10.22 -0.99
CA VAL A 111 18.35 8.78 -1.25
C VAL A 111 18.66 8.50 -2.72
N ALA A 112 19.43 7.44 -2.96
CA ALA A 112 19.86 7.02 -4.29
C ALA A 112 19.39 5.60 -4.61
N ASP A 113 19.31 5.30 -5.91
CA ASP A 113 18.99 3.98 -6.49
C ASP A 113 17.68 3.36 -5.98
N THR A 114 16.66 4.20 -5.86
CA THR A 114 15.32 3.77 -5.44
C THR A 114 14.47 3.37 -6.63
N ARG A 115 13.56 2.40 -6.42
CA ARG A 115 12.64 1.93 -7.47
C ARG A 115 11.62 3.01 -7.77
N PHE A 116 11.48 3.37 -9.04
CA PHE A 116 10.47 4.31 -9.49
C PHE A 116 9.26 3.59 -10.06
N LEU A 117 8.08 3.87 -9.53
CA LEU A 117 6.81 3.26 -9.95
C LEU A 117 5.87 4.33 -10.54
N ILE A 118 5.01 3.93 -11.47
CA ILE A 118 3.99 4.82 -12.05
C ILE A 118 2.99 5.32 -11.00
N ASN A 119 2.60 4.47 -10.07
CA ASN A 119 1.69 4.70 -8.95
C ASN A 119 2.08 3.78 -7.78
N THR A 120 1.29 3.79 -6.68
CA THR A 120 1.55 2.95 -5.50
C THR A 120 1.51 1.44 -5.81
N GLU A 121 0.70 1.05 -6.79
CA GLU A 121 0.54 -0.36 -7.21
C GLU A 121 1.57 -0.81 -8.27
N GLY A 122 2.25 0.13 -8.92
CA GLY A 122 3.11 -0.12 -10.07
C GLY A 122 2.38 -0.60 -11.34
N CYS A 123 1.06 -0.51 -11.40
CA CYS A 123 0.23 -1.05 -12.49
C CYS A 123 -1.02 -0.22 -12.78
N GLY A 124 -1.59 -0.40 -13.97
CA GLY A 124 -2.91 0.13 -14.34
C GLY A 124 -3.38 -0.37 -15.71
N TYR A 125 -4.56 0.06 -16.14
CA TYR A 125 -5.17 -0.41 -17.38
C TYR A 125 -5.30 0.73 -18.40
N PRO A 126 -5.11 0.48 -19.70
CA PRO A 126 -5.39 1.49 -20.73
C PRO A 126 -6.86 1.94 -20.69
N PRO A 127 -7.18 3.24 -20.89
CA PRO A 127 -6.29 4.32 -21.32
C PRO A 127 -5.58 5.09 -20.18
N SER A 128 -5.82 4.78 -18.91
CA SER A 128 -5.23 5.55 -17.80
C SER A 128 -3.73 5.31 -17.63
N VAL A 129 -3.26 4.14 -18.06
CA VAL A 129 -1.84 3.75 -18.03
C VAL A 129 -1.40 3.24 -19.40
N ASN A 130 -0.26 3.76 -19.87
CA ASN A 130 0.47 3.30 -21.04
C ASN A 130 1.96 3.20 -20.69
N CYS A 131 2.47 1.97 -20.60
CA CYS A 131 3.83 1.76 -20.09
C CYS A 131 4.91 2.11 -21.12
N SER A 132 4.59 2.04 -22.42
CA SER A 132 5.52 2.42 -23.48
C SER A 132 5.80 3.92 -23.45
N GLU A 133 4.76 4.74 -23.27
CA GLU A 133 4.92 6.19 -23.12
C GLU A 133 5.59 6.57 -21.81
N PHE A 134 5.21 5.91 -20.71
CA PHE A 134 5.83 6.12 -19.40
C PHE A 134 7.35 5.85 -19.44
N ALA A 135 7.75 4.73 -20.02
CA ALA A 135 9.17 4.39 -20.19
C ALA A 135 9.90 5.36 -21.11
N ARG A 136 9.24 5.91 -22.12
CA ARG A 136 9.84 6.96 -22.97
C ARG A 136 10.02 8.26 -22.20
N GLN A 137 9.08 8.61 -21.33
CA GLN A 137 9.09 9.86 -20.57
C GLN A 137 10.11 9.85 -19.41
N TYR A 138 10.31 8.71 -18.75
CA TYR A 138 11.16 8.63 -17.55
C TYR A 138 12.35 7.66 -17.68
N GLY A 139 12.46 6.92 -18.79
CA GLY A 139 13.56 6.00 -19.05
C GLY A 139 14.78 6.68 -19.69
N TYR A 140 15.49 5.96 -20.56
CA TYR A 140 16.78 6.38 -21.12
C TYR A 140 16.81 7.81 -21.70
N GLN A 141 15.74 8.25 -22.36
CA GLN A 141 15.71 9.56 -23.03
C GLN A 141 15.67 10.75 -22.05
N SER A 142 15.23 10.51 -20.82
CA SER A 142 15.06 11.53 -19.78
C SER A 142 15.98 11.28 -18.58
N ALA A 143 16.90 10.32 -18.68
CA ALA A 143 17.93 10.09 -17.69
C ALA A 143 18.74 11.38 -17.47
N GLY A 144 18.89 11.79 -16.21
CA GLY A 144 19.56 13.04 -15.87
C GLY A 144 18.69 14.31 -15.91
N THR A 145 17.41 14.22 -16.28
CA THR A 145 16.47 15.35 -16.18
C THR A 145 15.67 15.30 -14.88
N PRO A 146 15.55 16.42 -14.14
CA PRO A 146 14.81 16.47 -12.89
C PRO A 146 13.29 16.55 -13.13
N PHE A 147 12.51 15.78 -12.38
CA PHE A 147 11.05 15.74 -12.49
C PHE A 147 10.37 15.63 -11.11
N PRO A 148 9.08 16.01 -10.98
CA PRO A 148 8.34 15.90 -9.74
C PRO A 148 7.97 14.44 -9.44
N CYS A 149 8.15 14.02 -8.19
CA CYS A 149 7.84 12.68 -7.72
C CYS A 149 7.37 12.69 -6.26
N TYR A 150 6.79 11.58 -5.79
CA TYR A 150 6.30 11.43 -4.42
C TYR A 150 6.99 10.25 -3.75
N TYR A 151 7.45 10.44 -2.51
CA TYR A 151 8.12 9.40 -1.75
C TYR A 151 7.28 9.00 -0.53
N SER A 152 7.44 7.74 -0.10
CA SER A 152 6.84 7.24 1.14
C SER A 152 7.69 7.67 2.33
N ARG A 153 7.07 8.25 3.36
CA ARG A 153 7.78 8.59 4.61
C ARG A 153 8.11 7.35 5.45
N VAL A 154 7.33 6.29 5.28
CA VAL A 154 7.52 5.01 6.00
C VAL A 154 8.60 4.17 5.35
N TYR A 155 8.62 4.09 4.01
CA TYR A 155 9.58 3.30 3.24
C TYR A 155 10.37 4.17 2.24
N PRO A 156 11.14 5.16 2.72
CA PRO A 156 11.79 6.15 1.86
C PRO A 156 12.87 5.59 0.95
N GLU A 157 13.45 4.43 1.28
CA GLU A 157 14.51 3.77 0.50
C GLU A 157 13.99 2.70 -0.46
N VAL A 158 12.71 2.32 -0.35
CA VAL A 158 12.17 1.17 -1.08
C VAL A 158 11.58 1.59 -2.43
N GLN A 159 10.74 2.64 -2.44
CA GLN A 159 10.05 3.06 -3.65
C GLN A 159 9.61 4.52 -3.67
N VAL A 160 9.55 5.07 -4.88
CA VAL A 160 9.10 6.43 -5.21
C VAL A 160 8.08 6.34 -6.34
N VAL A 161 7.04 7.16 -6.31
CA VAL A 161 5.93 7.10 -7.27
C VAL A 161 5.81 8.37 -8.12
N ALA A 162 5.44 8.21 -9.39
CA ALA A 162 5.25 9.31 -10.34
C ALA A 162 3.92 10.05 -10.11
N ARG A 163 2.85 9.28 -9.89
CA ARG A 163 1.50 9.78 -9.66
C ARG A 163 1.01 9.29 -8.32
N TYR A 164 0.55 10.22 -7.51
CA TYR A 164 -0.03 9.96 -6.22
C TYR A 164 -1.42 10.62 -6.18
N SER A 165 -2.47 9.87 -5.85
CA SER A 165 -3.87 10.34 -5.81
C SER A 165 -4.55 9.98 -4.49
N TRP A 166 -4.48 10.87 -3.49
CA TRP A 166 -5.08 10.66 -2.15
C TRP A 166 -6.61 10.66 -2.23
N ASP A 167 -7.18 11.60 -3.00
CA ASP A 167 -8.62 11.88 -3.00
C ASP A 167 -9.48 10.72 -3.51
N ASP A 168 -9.09 10.10 -4.62
CA ASP A 168 -9.90 9.04 -5.24
C ASP A 168 -9.88 7.76 -4.39
N THR A 169 -8.69 7.36 -3.91
CA THR A 169 -8.53 6.21 -3.02
C THR A 169 -9.32 6.41 -1.73
N LEU A 170 -9.25 7.60 -1.13
CA LEU A 170 -9.99 7.92 0.09
C LEU A 170 -11.51 7.88 -0.14
N ARG A 171 -12.00 8.43 -1.25
CA ARG A 171 -13.44 8.40 -1.58
C ARG A 171 -13.95 6.97 -1.74
N HIS A 172 -13.22 6.12 -2.47
CA HIS A 172 -13.61 4.72 -2.65
C HIS A 172 -13.61 3.94 -1.34
N LEU A 173 -12.61 4.16 -0.47
CA LEU A 173 -12.53 3.56 0.86
C LEU A 173 -13.69 4.02 1.76
N VAL A 174 -13.98 5.32 1.79
CA VAL A 174 -15.07 5.87 2.61
C VAL A 174 -16.41 5.30 2.15
N LEU A 175 -16.66 5.20 0.84
CA LEU A 175 -17.89 4.63 0.31
C LEU A 175 -18.02 3.13 0.63
N SER A 176 -16.93 2.37 0.53
CA SER A 176 -16.95 0.93 0.81
C SER A 176 -17.19 0.60 2.28
N ILE A 177 -16.79 1.49 3.20
CA ILE A 177 -17.06 1.35 4.63
C ILE A 177 -18.44 1.90 4.99
N THR A 178 -18.83 3.07 4.48
CA THR A 178 -20.09 3.73 4.89
C THR A 178 -21.34 2.99 4.41
N ILE A 179 -21.36 2.48 3.17
CA ILE A 179 -22.57 1.84 2.60
C ILE A 179 -22.97 0.57 3.38
N PRO A 180 -22.09 -0.41 3.64
CA PRO A 180 -22.47 -1.60 4.41
C PRO A 180 -22.87 -1.27 5.86
N ASN A 181 -22.20 -0.31 6.49
CA ASN A 181 -22.53 0.12 7.86
C ASN A 181 -23.92 0.77 7.93
N LEU A 182 -24.28 1.60 6.95
CA LEU A 182 -25.62 2.20 6.88
C LEU A 182 -26.71 1.15 6.63
N LEU A 183 -26.46 0.19 5.74
CA LEU A 183 -27.39 -0.93 5.49
C LEU A 183 -27.57 -1.82 6.72
N PHE A 184 -26.50 -2.06 7.48
CA PHE A 184 -26.54 -2.81 8.73
C PHE A 184 -27.31 -2.07 9.83
N ALA A 185 -27.07 -0.76 9.98
CA ALA A 185 -27.82 0.06 10.93
C ALA A 185 -29.32 0.11 10.57
N ALA A 186 -29.65 0.23 9.29
CA ALA A 186 -31.02 0.20 8.81
C ALA A 186 -31.69 -1.15 9.05
N SER A 187 -31.00 -2.27 8.81
CA SER A 187 -31.55 -3.61 9.04
C SER A 187 -31.80 -3.88 10.53
N ILE A 188 -30.88 -3.47 11.42
CA ILE A 188 -31.09 -3.51 12.87
C ILE A 188 -32.27 -2.60 13.26
N GLY A 189 -32.38 -1.41 12.67
CA GLY A 189 -33.49 -0.50 12.91
C GLY A 189 -34.85 -1.12 12.56
N VAL A 190 -34.94 -1.81 11.42
CA VAL A 190 -36.16 -2.52 11.00
C VAL A 190 -36.44 -3.71 11.92
N LEU A 191 -35.45 -4.54 12.23
CA LEU A 191 -35.62 -5.69 13.13
C LEU A 191 -36.05 -5.27 14.53
N SER A 192 -35.42 -4.23 15.09
CA SER A 192 -35.82 -3.69 16.38
C SER A 192 -37.25 -3.14 16.35
N TYR A 193 -37.67 -2.46 15.28
CA TYR A 193 -39.06 -2.01 15.13
C TYR A 193 -40.07 -3.17 15.07
N TRP A 194 -39.76 -4.24 14.32
CA TRP A 194 -40.69 -5.36 14.10
C TRP A 194 -40.74 -6.33 15.31
N TYR A 195 -39.59 -6.61 15.93
CA TYR A 195 -39.47 -7.55 17.04
C TYR A 195 -39.53 -6.87 18.43
N CYS A 196 -39.58 -5.54 18.51
CA CYS A 196 -40.02 -4.83 19.72
C CYS A 196 -41.45 -4.28 19.62
N PRO A 197 -42.50 -5.13 19.61
CA PRO A 197 -43.87 -4.66 19.86
C PRO A 197 -44.13 -4.37 21.37
N GLY A 198 -43.11 -4.36 22.23
CA GLY A 198 -43.29 -4.40 23.68
C GLY A 198 -42.25 -3.69 24.56
N CYS A 199 -41.37 -2.83 24.01
CA CYS A 199 -40.43 -2.06 24.82
C CYS A 199 -41.09 -0.83 25.50
N GLY A 200 -42.26 -1.07 26.08
CA GLY A 200 -42.95 -0.19 27.01
C GLY A 200 -43.26 -0.83 28.36
N ARG A 201 -42.95 -2.13 28.60
CA ARG A 201 -43.34 -2.80 29.87
C ARG A 201 -42.37 -3.78 30.54
N SER A 202 -41.21 -4.17 29.97
CA SER A 202 -40.33 -5.18 30.64
C SER A 202 -38.83 -4.87 30.74
N CYS A 203 -38.33 -3.75 30.22
CA CYS A 203 -36.91 -3.40 30.32
C CYS A 203 -36.47 -2.83 31.70
N GLN A 204 -37.27 -3.01 32.76
CA GLN A 204 -36.93 -2.56 34.12
C GLN A 204 -36.55 -3.72 35.08
N LYS A 205 -36.58 -4.98 34.63
CA LYS A 205 -36.38 -6.13 35.54
C LYS A 205 -34.96 -6.71 35.60
N TYR A 206 -34.04 -6.34 34.71
CA TYR A 206 -32.68 -6.91 34.71
C TYR A 206 -31.61 -6.02 35.36
N MET A 207 -31.98 -4.87 35.93
CA MET A 207 -31.05 -3.94 36.61
C MET A 207 -31.01 -4.07 38.14
N HIS A 208 -31.71 -5.05 38.74
CA HIS A 208 -31.87 -5.15 40.21
C HIS A 208 -31.22 -6.37 40.88
N HIS A 209 -30.36 -7.13 40.21
CA HIS A 209 -29.60 -8.22 40.85
C HIS A 209 -28.09 -7.97 40.81
N PHE A 210 -27.65 -6.88 41.43
CA PHE A 210 -26.33 -6.82 42.05
C PHE A 210 -26.56 -6.76 43.57
N PRO A 211 -26.26 -7.84 44.34
CA PRO A 211 -26.31 -7.76 45.78
C PRO A 211 -25.08 -6.98 46.24
N ALA A 212 -25.28 -5.71 46.62
CA ALA A 212 -24.33 -5.00 47.46
C ALA A 212 -24.69 -5.31 48.92
N GLU A 213 -24.17 -6.43 49.43
CA GLU A 213 -24.12 -6.72 50.86
C GLU A 213 -23.04 -5.84 51.49
N ILE A 214 -23.44 -4.77 52.18
CA ILE A 214 -22.64 -4.13 53.25
C ILE A 214 -23.59 -3.64 54.33
N VAL A 215 -23.76 -4.43 55.40
CA VAL A 215 -23.77 -3.98 56.81
C VAL A 215 -23.12 -5.07 57.64
#